data_AF-A0A7W1QWU5-F1
#
_entry.id   AF-A0A7W1QWU5-F1
#
_cell.length_a   1.000
_cell.length_b   1.000
_cell.length_c   1.000
_cell.angle_alpha   90.00
_cell.angle_beta   90.00
_cell.angle_gamma   90.00
#
_symmetry.space_group_name_H-M   'P 1'
#
loop_
_entity.id
_entity.type
_entity.pdbx_description
1 polymer ?
#
loop_
_entity_poly.entity_id
_entity_poly.type
_entity_poly.pdbx_seq_one_letter_code
_entity_poly.pdbx_strand_id
1 'polypeptide(L)'
;MPLGVVVPQHKEDVLRVMTIAREANVPVLPRGGGTSQCGQTVGAALVIDNSKYFNQVIEFKPQARRITVEPGIVLDSLNSFLKTHGLWFPVDVSTANRATIGGMAANNSCGSRSLAYGNMVHNVHAIEAVLSGGDAMWFGPPANDAAGMTNDAAYRAVTERLRGLYAREAEEIAARFPKLLRRVAGYNLDLLAPTPDGGAPNFAQLLVGS
;
A
#
# COMPACT_ATOMS: atom_id res chain seq x y z
N MET A 1 -22.82 8.04 6.99
CA MET A 1 -23.07 6.58 7.06
C MET A 1 -22.62 5.96 5.75
N PRO A 2 -22.04 4.74 5.75
CA PRO A 2 -21.70 4.04 4.51
C PRO A 2 -22.96 3.75 3.69
N LEU A 3 -22.82 3.71 2.37
CA LEU A 3 -23.90 3.36 1.44
C LEU A 3 -24.17 1.85 1.45
N GLY A 4 -23.12 1.07 1.71
CA GLY A 4 -23.13 -0.38 1.85
C GLY A 4 -21.77 -0.86 2.35
N VAL A 5 -21.72 -2.11 2.80
CA VAL A 5 -20.46 -2.77 3.19
C VAL A 5 -20.38 -4.10 2.47
N VAL A 6 -19.26 -4.35 1.80
CA VAL A 6 -18.93 -5.62 1.17
C VAL A 6 -17.75 -6.23 1.89
N VAL A 7 -17.86 -7.52 2.20
CA VAL A 7 -16.79 -8.30 2.83
C VAL A 7 -16.34 -9.35 1.81
N PRO A 8 -15.38 -9.02 0.91
CA PRO A 8 -14.98 -9.89 -0.18
C PRO A 8 -14.28 -11.15 0.36
N GLN A 9 -14.51 -12.29 -0.29
CA GLN A 9 -13.82 -13.55 0.04
C GLN A 9 -12.68 -13.83 -0.92
N HIS A 10 -12.80 -13.39 -2.17
CA HIS A 10 -11.83 -13.61 -3.22
C HIS A 10 -11.53 -12.31 -3.96
N LYS A 11 -10.40 -12.28 -4.68
CA LYS A 11 -9.96 -11.10 -5.44
C LYS A 11 -11.02 -10.67 -6.46
N GLU A 12 -11.70 -11.63 -7.08
CA GLU A 12 -12.77 -11.41 -8.05
C GLU A 12 -13.94 -10.63 -7.44
N ASP A 13 -14.21 -10.79 -6.15
CA ASP A 13 -15.26 -10.02 -5.47
C ASP A 13 -14.89 -8.54 -5.42
N VAL A 14 -13.62 -8.22 -5.16
CA VAL A 14 -13.11 -6.84 -5.19
C VAL A 14 -13.27 -6.24 -6.58
N LEU A 15 -12.88 -6.98 -7.63
CA LEU A 15 -13.00 -6.52 -9.02
C LEU A 15 -14.46 -6.25 -9.43
N ARG A 16 -15.38 -7.13 -9.02
CA ARG A 16 -16.83 -6.93 -9.23
C ARG A 16 -17.35 -5.70 -8.50
N VAL A 17 -16.94 -5.50 -7.25
CA VAL A 17 -17.32 -4.32 -6.47
C VAL A 17 -16.84 -3.03 -7.14
N MET A 18 -15.60 -2.99 -7.61
CA MET A 18 -15.05 -1.84 -8.33
C MET A 18 -15.86 -1.54 -9.60
N THR A 19 -16.26 -2.59 -10.33
CA THR A 19 -17.10 -2.46 -11.53
C THR A 19 -18.47 -1.88 -11.20
N ILE A 20 -19.16 -2.45 -10.21
CA ILE A 20 -20.49 -1.99 -9.76
C ILE A 20 -20.42 -0.55 -9.26
N ALA A 21 -19.41 -0.21 -8.44
CA ALA A 21 -19.24 1.13 -7.90
C ALA A 21 -19.03 2.16 -9.02
N ARG A 22 -18.24 1.81 -10.04
CA ARG A 22 -18.04 2.66 -11.22
C ARG A 22 -19.32 2.85 -12.01
N GLU A 23 -20.05 1.77 -12.31
CA GLU A 23 -21.33 1.83 -13.05
C GLU A 23 -22.39 2.64 -12.30
N ALA A 24 -22.44 2.51 -10.97
CA ALA A 24 -23.35 3.25 -10.11
C ALA A 24 -22.87 4.68 -9.76
N ASN A 25 -21.66 5.06 -10.20
CA ASN A 25 -21.01 6.33 -9.84
C ASN A 25 -20.95 6.56 -8.31
N VAL A 26 -20.59 5.51 -7.57
CA VAL A 26 -20.52 5.49 -6.11
C VAL A 26 -19.06 5.47 -5.65
N PRO A 27 -18.67 6.30 -4.66
CA PRO A 27 -17.34 6.26 -4.07
C PRO A 27 -17.06 4.91 -3.41
N VAL A 28 -15.81 4.44 -3.51
CA VAL A 28 -15.34 3.24 -2.82
C VAL A 28 -14.45 3.63 -1.64
N LEU A 29 -14.58 2.91 -0.52
CA LEU A 29 -13.74 3.10 0.67
C LEU A 29 -13.17 1.75 1.12
N PRO A 30 -11.89 1.45 0.87
CA PRO A 30 -11.26 0.25 1.41
C PRO A 30 -11.07 0.39 2.93
N ARG A 31 -11.34 -0.69 3.65
CA ARG A 31 -11.28 -0.74 5.12
C ARG A 31 -10.62 -2.03 5.59
N GLY A 32 -9.74 -1.88 6.57
CA GLY A 32 -9.24 -2.98 7.39
C GLY A 32 -9.77 -2.84 8.82
N GLY A 33 -8.87 -2.72 9.80
CA GLY A 33 -9.23 -2.63 11.22
C GLY A 33 -10.05 -1.39 11.65
N GLY A 34 -10.25 -0.41 10.77
CA GLY A 34 -11.05 0.77 11.08
C GLY A 34 -10.43 1.73 12.11
N THR A 35 -9.14 1.62 12.38
CA THR A 35 -8.45 2.33 13.48
C THR A 35 -7.93 3.72 13.15
N SER A 36 -8.22 4.24 11.97
CA SER A 36 -7.70 5.55 11.58
C SER A 36 -8.30 6.68 12.41
N GLN A 37 -7.50 7.70 12.71
CA GLN A 37 -7.89 8.84 13.56
C GLN A 37 -8.31 10.07 12.75
N CYS A 38 -8.05 10.11 11.45
CA CYS A 38 -8.29 11.29 10.59
C CYS A 38 -9.51 11.12 9.67
N GLY A 39 -10.41 10.19 9.98
CA GLY A 39 -11.66 10.00 9.23
C GLY A 39 -11.56 9.14 7.97
N GLN A 40 -10.40 8.59 7.61
CA GLN A 40 -10.22 7.79 6.38
C GLN A 40 -11.07 6.50 6.35
N THR A 41 -11.58 6.05 7.50
CA THR A 41 -12.35 4.81 7.65
C THR A 41 -13.87 5.04 7.61
N VAL A 42 -14.31 6.29 7.45
CA VAL A 42 -15.72 6.69 7.47
C VAL A 42 -16.05 7.58 6.27
N GLY A 43 -17.17 7.32 5.61
CA GLY A 43 -17.61 8.11 4.46
C GLY A 43 -18.93 7.60 3.89
N ALA A 44 -19.59 8.43 3.09
CA ALA A 44 -20.75 8.02 2.28
C ALA A 44 -20.24 7.30 1.01
N ALA A 45 -19.78 6.06 1.21
CA ALA A 45 -19.12 5.24 0.20
C ALA A 45 -19.57 3.78 0.34
N LEU A 46 -19.34 3.00 -0.71
CA LEU A 46 -19.34 1.55 -0.64
C LEU A 46 -18.05 1.09 0.06
N VAL A 47 -18.19 0.58 1.28
CA VAL A 47 -17.04 0.13 2.09
C VAL A 47 -16.65 -1.28 1.68
N ILE A 48 -15.37 -1.50 1.40
CA ILE A 48 -14.80 -2.83 1.14
C ILE A 48 -13.98 -3.25 2.36
N ASP A 49 -14.51 -4.15 3.18
CA ASP A 49 -13.86 -4.63 4.39
C ASP A 49 -13.04 -5.89 4.13
N ASN A 50 -11.73 -5.71 4.03
CA ASN A 50 -10.78 -6.78 3.76
C ASN A 50 -10.36 -7.55 5.02
N SER A 51 -10.82 -7.19 6.22
CA SER A 51 -10.25 -7.76 7.46
C SER A 51 -10.65 -9.21 7.72
N LYS A 52 -11.77 -9.68 7.17
CA LYS A 52 -12.35 -10.99 7.53
C LYS A 52 -11.74 -12.17 6.77
N TYR A 53 -11.56 -12.05 5.45
CA TYR A 53 -11.14 -13.17 4.59
C TYR A 53 -9.79 -12.95 3.92
N PHE A 54 -9.35 -11.70 3.74
CA PHE A 54 -8.05 -11.36 3.15
C PHE A 54 -6.98 -11.18 4.24
N ASN A 55 -6.72 -12.19 5.06
CA ASN A 55 -5.81 -12.10 6.20
C ASN A 55 -4.71 -13.18 6.26
N GLN A 56 -4.39 -13.78 5.12
CA GLN A 56 -3.43 -14.87 5.01
C GLN A 56 -2.00 -14.41 4.72
N VAL A 57 -1.03 -15.23 5.11
CA VAL A 57 0.34 -15.17 4.62
C VAL A 57 0.38 -15.91 3.28
N ILE A 58 0.78 -15.21 2.22
CA ILE A 58 0.84 -15.74 0.85
C ILE A 58 2.19 -16.38 0.56
N GLU A 59 3.28 -15.71 0.97
CA GLU A 59 4.63 -16.20 0.76
C GLU A 59 5.55 -15.73 1.89
N PHE A 60 6.41 -16.61 2.40
CA PHE A 60 7.40 -16.25 3.42
C PHE A 60 8.79 -16.74 3.03
N LYS A 61 9.72 -15.80 2.88
CA LYS A 61 11.13 -16.01 2.50
C LYS A 61 12.04 -15.55 3.63
N PRO A 62 12.27 -16.36 4.68
CA PRO A 62 13.00 -15.94 5.88
C PRO A 62 14.45 -15.52 5.59
N GLN A 63 15.14 -16.20 4.67
CA GLN A 63 16.53 -15.88 4.30
C GLN A 63 16.63 -14.50 3.63
N ALA A 64 15.64 -14.16 2.80
CA ALA A 64 15.53 -12.84 2.18
C ALA A 64 14.90 -11.79 3.11
N ARG A 65 14.42 -12.19 4.29
CA ARG A 65 13.62 -11.36 5.21
C ARG A 65 12.45 -10.66 4.50
N ARG A 66 11.75 -11.41 3.64
CA ARG A 66 10.58 -10.92 2.90
C ARG A 66 9.36 -11.78 3.21
N ILE A 67 8.21 -11.13 3.33
CA ILE A 67 6.91 -11.77 3.49
C ILE A 67 5.88 -11.06 2.62
N THR A 68 5.04 -11.84 1.97
CA THR A 68 3.88 -11.37 1.20
C THR A 68 2.64 -11.78 1.97
N VAL A 69 1.75 -10.83 2.22
CA VAL A 69 0.55 -11.01 3.02
C VAL A 69 -0.64 -10.35 2.36
N GLU A 70 -1.83 -10.84 2.66
CA GLU A 70 -3.07 -10.18 2.31
C GLU A 70 -3.30 -8.91 3.18
N PRO A 71 -4.00 -7.89 2.65
CA PRO A 71 -4.07 -6.57 3.28
C PRO A 71 -4.83 -6.54 4.62
N GLY A 72 -5.66 -7.54 4.90
CA GLY A 72 -6.46 -7.68 6.11
C GLY A 72 -5.73 -8.35 7.27
N ILE A 73 -4.50 -8.86 7.09
CA ILE A 73 -3.76 -9.46 8.21
C ILE A 73 -3.47 -8.42 9.29
N VAL A 74 -3.77 -8.75 10.54
CA VAL A 74 -3.52 -7.88 11.70
C VAL A 74 -2.05 -7.92 12.09
N LEU A 75 -1.48 -6.77 12.49
CA LEU A 75 -0.06 -6.65 12.84
C LEU A 75 0.37 -7.65 13.92
N ASP A 76 -0.39 -7.80 15.00
CA ASP A 76 -0.05 -8.76 16.07
C ASP A 76 -0.14 -10.22 15.59
N SER A 77 -1.08 -10.54 14.68
CA SER A 77 -1.17 -11.88 14.07
C SER A 77 0.05 -12.17 13.19
N LEU A 78 0.46 -11.20 12.37
CA LEU A 78 1.70 -11.29 11.58
C LEU A 78 2.92 -11.47 12.48
N ASN A 79 3.06 -10.67 13.53
CA ASN A 79 4.19 -10.77 14.44
C ASN A 79 4.18 -12.07 15.25
N SER A 80 3.01 -12.62 15.59
CA SER A 80 2.89 -13.93 16.22
C SER A 80 3.43 -15.04 15.32
N PHE A 81 3.13 -14.98 14.02
CA PHE A 81 3.70 -15.88 13.02
C PHE A 81 5.22 -15.69 12.89
N LEU A 82 5.70 -14.46 12.68
CA LEU A 82 7.13 -14.18 12.48
C LEU A 82 8.00 -14.56 13.69
N LYS A 83 7.44 -14.45 14.90
CA LYS A 83 8.13 -14.76 16.16
C LYS A 83 8.61 -16.21 16.22
N THR A 84 7.85 -17.17 15.67
CA THR A 84 8.26 -18.59 15.63
C THR A 84 9.51 -18.81 14.77
N HIS A 85 9.83 -17.86 13.90
CA HIS A 85 11.00 -17.84 13.03
C HIS A 85 12.10 -16.89 13.50
N GLY A 86 11.98 -16.31 14.71
CA GLY A 86 12.96 -15.34 15.23
C GLY A 86 12.96 -14.00 14.49
N LEU A 87 11.89 -13.68 13.76
CA LEU A 87 11.71 -12.43 13.02
C LEU A 87 10.53 -11.62 13.59
N TRP A 88 10.42 -10.37 13.18
CA TRP A 88 9.29 -9.48 13.48
C TRP A 88 9.17 -8.41 12.39
N PHE A 89 7.97 -7.85 12.22
CA PHE A 89 7.72 -6.73 11.31
C PHE A 89 7.96 -5.40 12.03
N PRO A 90 8.83 -4.52 11.49
CA PRO A 90 9.44 -3.46 12.29
C PRO A 90 8.54 -2.25 12.62
N VAL A 91 7.47 -2.05 11.85
CA VAL A 91 6.57 -0.89 12.03
C VAL A 91 5.58 -1.18 13.14
N ASP A 92 5.68 -0.42 14.23
CA ASP A 92 4.78 -0.49 15.38
C ASP A 92 3.65 0.56 15.30
N VAL A 93 2.47 0.23 15.82
CA VAL A 93 1.35 1.16 16.02
C VAL A 93 0.64 0.82 17.33
N SER A 94 0.01 1.80 17.98
CA SER A 94 -0.69 1.60 19.27
C SER A 94 -1.89 0.65 19.18
N THR A 95 -2.44 0.47 17.98
CA THR A 95 -3.59 -0.40 17.70
C THR A 95 -3.17 -1.73 17.06
N ALA A 96 -1.97 -2.24 17.35
CA ALA A 96 -1.38 -3.43 16.71
C ALA A 96 -2.28 -4.68 16.73
N ASN A 97 -3.15 -4.81 17.74
CA ASN A 97 -4.08 -5.93 17.90
C ASN A 97 -5.27 -5.93 16.92
N ARG A 98 -5.40 -4.91 16.07
CA ARG A 98 -6.51 -4.77 15.11
C ARG A 98 -6.14 -3.97 13.85
N ALA A 99 -5.07 -3.17 13.88
CA ALA A 99 -4.54 -2.53 12.68
C ALA A 99 -4.07 -3.60 11.68
N THR A 100 -4.55 -3.49 10.45
CA THR A 100 -4.18 -4.42 9.38
C THR A 100 -3.02 -3.86 8.57
N ILE A 101 -2.22 -4.74 7.94
CA ILE A 101 -1.05 -4.32 7.14
C ILE A 101 -1.45 -3.44 5.96
N GLY A 102 -2.57 -3.73 5.29
CA GLY A 102 -3.11 -2.88 4.24
C GLY A 102 -3.55 -1.51 4.74
N GLY A 103 -4.17 -1.44 5.92
CA GLY A 103 -4.53 -0.16 6.55
C GLY A 103 -3.28 0.64 6.98
N MET A 104 -2.25 -0.05 7.47
CA MET A 104 -0.97 0.58 7.78
C MET A 104 -0.30 1.14 6.53
N ALA A 105 -0.31 0.40 5.42
CA ALA A 105 0.22 0.87 4.14
C ALA A 105 -0.56 2.09 3.63
N ALA A 106 -1.90 2.03 3.62
CA ALA A 106 -2.76 3.14 3.20
C ALA A 106 -2.52 4.43 4.02
N ASN A 107 -2.18 4.30 5.31
CA ASN A 107 -1.93 5.45 6.18
C ASN A 107 -0.44 5.85 6.29
N ASN A 108 0.46 5.19 5.54
CA ASN A 108 1.91 5.28 5.69
C ASN A 108 2.35 5.22 7.18
N SER A 109 1.78 4.28 7.94
CA SER A 109 1.87 4.27 9.40
C SER A 109 3.30 4.31 9.92
N CYS A 110 3.49 4.96 11.06
CA CYS A 110 4.76 5.02 11.77
C CYS A 110 4.55 4.88 13.28
N GLY A 111 5.51 4.26 13.95
CA GLY A 111 5.51 4.13 15.41
C GLY A 111 6.80 4.62 16.04
N SER A 112 6.96 4.28 17.32
CA SER A 112 8.10 4.71 18.14
C SER A 112 9.43 4.26 17.54
N ARG A 113 9.45 3.09 16.88
CA ARG A 113 10.65 2.46 16.33
C ARG A 113 11.04 2.98 14.94
N SER A 114 10.22 3.86 14.35
CA SER A 114 10.48 4.38 13.01
C SER A 114 11.79 5.16 12.87
N LEU A 115 12.36 5.67 13.96
CA LEU A 115 13.70 6.29 13.93
C LEU A 115 14.81 5.27 13.60
N ALA A 116 14.63 4.00 13.99
CA ALA A 116 15.59 2.94 13.73
C ALA A 116 15.26 2.13 12.46
N TYR A 117 13.98 1.99 12.11
CA TYR A 117 13.54 1.07 11.04
C TYR A 117 12.68 1.72 9.95
N GLY A 118 12.49 3.04 9.98
CA GLY A 118 11.60 3.75 9.07
C GLY A 118 10.10 3.52 9.36
N ASN A 119 9.25 4.20 8.58
CA ASN A 119 7.79 4.00 8.56
C ASN A 119 7.39 2.96 7.49
N MET A 120 6.08 2.80 7.22
CA MET A 120 5.58 1.81 6.26
C MET A 120 6.22 1.91 4.87
N VAL A 121 6.42 3.12 4.31
CA VAL A 121 6.98 3.25 2.94
C VAL A 121 8.39 2.66 2.79
N HIS A 122 9.15 2.62 3.88
CA HIS A 122 10.49 2.01 3.93
C HIS A 122 10.44 0.48 4.07
N ASN A 123 9.30 -0.06 4.52
CA ASN A 123 9.11 -1.48 4.83
C ASN A 123 8.18 -2.18 3.83
N VAL A 124 7.66 -1.47 2.83
CA VAL A 124 6.90 -2.01 1.71
C VAL A 124 7.84 -2.22 0.53
N HIS A 125 7.98 -3.47 0.10
CA HIS A 125 8.78 -3.81 -1.09
C HIS A 125 7.95 -3.72 -2.36
N ALA A 126 6.76 -4.33 -2.36
CA ALA A 126 5.86 -4.39 -3.51
C ALA A 126 4.40 -4.39 -3.03
N ILE A 127 3.49 -3.95 -3.90
CA ILE A 127 2.05 -3.93 -3.67
C ILE A 127 1.36 -4.45 -4.92
N GLU A 128 0.46 -5.42 -4.76
CA GLU A 128 -0.57 -5.68 -5.75
C GLU A 128 -1.80 -4.82 -5.42
N ALA A 129 -2.21 -3.98 -6.36
CA ALA A 129 -3.31 -3.04 -6.20
C ALA A 129 -4.38 -3.26 -7.26
N VAL A 130 -5.64 -3.01 -6.88
CA VAL A 130 -6.73 -2.82 -7.84
C VAL A 130 -6.89 -1.32 -8.05
N LEU A 131 -6.67 -0.85 -9.28
CA LEU A 131 -6.74 0.56 -9.63
C LEU A 131 -8.20 1.02 -9.77
N SER A 132 -8.43 2.33 -9.85
CA SER A 132 -9.76 2.91 -10.04
C SER A 132 -10.46 2.46 -11.33
N GLY A 133 -9.69 2.04 -12.34
CA GLY A 133 -10.19 1.41 -13.56
C GLY A 133 -10.70 -0.02 -13.36
N GLY A 134 -10.46 -0.63 -12.20
CA GLY A 134 -10.77 -2.03 -11.92
C GLY A 134 -9.64 -2.99 -12.29
N ASP A 135 -8.56 -2.52 -12.90
CA ASP A 135 -7.43 -3.37 -13.28
C ASP A 135 -6.57 -3.71 -12.06
N ALA A 136 -6.24 -5.00 -11.92
CA ALA A 136 -5.24 -5.44 -10.96
C ALA A 136 -3.83 -5.23 -11.54
N MET A 137 -2.98 -4.54 -10.80
CA MET A 137 -1.63 -4.21 -11.20
C MET A 137 -0.71 -4.34 -9.99
N TRP A 138 0.43 -4.99 -10.18
CA TRP A 138 1.45 -5.03 -9.15
C TRP A 138 2.46 -3.89 -9.35
N PHE A 139 3.06 -3.45 -8.27
CA PHE A 139 4.05 -2.39 -8.24
C PHE A 139 5.19 -2.88 -7.36
N GLY A 140 6.41 -2.63 -7.78
CA GLY A 140 7.60 -3.03 -7.05
C GLY A 140 8.86 -2.53 -7.75
N PRO A 141 10.05 -2.92 -7.26
CA PRO A 141 11.30 -2.47 -7.85
C PRO A 141 11.46 -3.04 -9.26
N PRO A 142 11.86 -2.23 -10.25
CA PRO A 142 12.04 -2.68 -11.64
C PRO A 142 13.02 -3.87 -11.77
N ALA A 143 14.05 -3.90 -10.92
CA ALA A 143 15.05 -4.97 -10.90
C ALA A 143 14.50 -6.34 -10.46
N ASN A 144 13.33 -6.38 -9.82
CA ASN A 144 12.66 -7.60 -9.37
C ASN A 144 11.30 -7.75 -10.07
N ASP A 145 11.25 -7.54 -11.39
CA ASP A 145 10.06 -7.79 -12.20
C ASP A 145 9.76 -9.30 -12.35
N ALA A 146 9.60 -9.98 -11.22
CA ALA A 146 9.32 -11.41 -11.15
C ALA A 146 7.98 -11.78 -11.83
N ALA A 147 7.11 -10.79 -12.05
CA ALA A 147 5.83 -10.93 -12.71
C ALA A 147 5.84 -10.53 -14.20
N GLY A 148 6.98 -10.09 -14.75
CA GLY A 148 7.12 -9.70 -16.16
C GLY A 148 6.31 -8.46 -16.56
N MET A 149 5.85 -7.67 -15.58
CA MET A 149 4.94 -6.55 -15.74
C MET A 149 5.61 -5.28 -16.21
N THR A 150 6.93 -5.15 -16.16
CA THR A 150 7.60 -4.02 -16.81
C THR A 150 7.40 -4.05 -18.33
N ASN A 151 7.01 -5.20 -18.89
CA ASN A 151 6.59 -5.35 -20.29
C ASN A 151 5.09 -5.12 -20.52
N ASP A 152 4.28 -5.03 -19.47
CA ASP A 152 2.86 -4.73 -19.58
C ASP A 152 2.63 -3.28 -20.03
N ALA A 153 1.80 -3.10 -21.06
CA ALA A 153 1.57 -1.80 -21.67
C ALA A 153 0.85 -0.83 -20.73
N ALA A 154 -0.07 -1.32 -19.89
CA ALA A 154 -0.80 -0.49 -18.93
C ALA A 154 0.13 -0.05 -17.79
N TYR A 155 0.96 -0.95 -17.27
CA TYR A 155 1.98 -0.62 -16.27
C TYR A 155 2.97 0.43 -16.81
N ARG A 156 3.46 0.25 -18.04
CA ARG A 156 4.35 1.22 -18.70
C ARG A 156 3.69 2.59 -18.86
N ALA A 157 2.45 2.63 -19.34
CA ALA A 157 1.72 3.88 -19.50
C ALA A 157 1.54 4.65 -18.19
N VAL A 158 1.21 3.95 -17.09
CA VAL A 158 1.09 4.58 -15.76
C VAL A 158 2.45 5.07 -15.28
N THR A 159 3.49 4.23 -15.32
CA THR A 159 4.81 4.59 -14.79
C THR A 159 5.52 5.66 -15.61
N GLU A 160 5.31 5.73 -16.92
CA GLU A 160 5.79 6.83 -17.77
C GLU A 160 5.14 8.16 -17.43
N ARG A 161 3.82 8.17 -17.18
CA ARG A 161 3.12 9.38 -16.72
C ARG A 161 3.64 9.85 -15.37
N LEU A 162 3.88 8.93 -14.43
CA LEU A 162 4.45 9.25 -13.13
C LEU A 162 5.88 9.82 -13.25
N ARG A 163 6.73 9.22 -14.10
CA ARG A 163 8.06 9.74 -14.40
C ARG A 163 8.00 11.13 -15.03
N GLY A 164 7.11 11.33 -16.00
CA GLY A 164 6.90 12.63 -16.64
C GLY A 164 6.38 13.69 -15.67
N LEU A 165 5.52 13.32 -14.72
CA LEU A 165 5.08 14.20 -13.64
C LEU A 165 6.25 14.61 -12.75
N TYR A 166 7.04 13.64 -12.27
CA TYR A 166 8.20 13.96 -11.44
C TYR A 166 9.19 14.86 -12.18
N ALA A 167 9.55 14.52 -13.43
CA ALA A 167 10.49 15.29 -14.22
C ALA A 167 10.05 16.74 -14.44
N ARG A 168 8.74 16.96 -14.65
CA ARG A 168 8.17 18.30 -14.82
C ARG A 168 8.15 19.11 -13.53
N GLU A 169 7.87 18.46 -12.39
CA GLU A 169 7.69 19.14 -11.10
C GLU A 169 8.91 19.01 -10.17
N ALA A 170 10.06 18.53 -10.66
CA ALA A 170 11.20 18.13 -9.83
C ALA A 170 11.72 19.28 -8.95
N GLU A 171 11.79 20.49 -9.49
CA GLU A 171 12.23 21.68 -8.75
C GLU A 171 11.26 22.04 -7.61
N GLU A 172 9.96 22.02 -7.87
CA GLU A 172 8.94 22.33 -6.86
C GLU A 172 8.90 21.24 -5.78
N ILE A 173 9.02 19.98 -6.17
CA ILE A 173 9.12 18.85 -5.23
C ILE A 173 10.34 19.05 -4.32
N ALA A 174 11.51 19.33 -4.90
CA ALA A 174 12.73 19.56 -4.14
C ALA A 174 12.65 20.79 -3.22
N ALA A 175 11.94 21.84 -3.64
CA ALA A 175 11.79 23.08 -2.88
C ALA A 175 10.77 22.97 -1.74
N ARG A 176 9.68 22.19 -1.91
CA ARG A 176 8.55 22.17 -0.98
C ARG A 176 8.47 20.92 -0.11
N PHE A 177 8.98 19.78 -0.56
CA PHE A 177 8.85 18.56 0.23
C PHE A 177 9.72 18.64 1.50
N PRO A 178 9.14 18.38 2.68
CA PRO A 178 9.87 18.48 3.92
C PRO A 178 10.93 17.38 4.02
N LYS A 179 12.13 17.75 4.46
CA LYS A 179 13.26 16.82 4.71
C LYS A 179 13.13 16.19 6.09
N LEU A 180 12.07 15.40 6.27
CA LEU A 180 11.73 14.73 7.53
C LEU A 180 11.49 13.25 7.28
N LEU A 181 11.94 12.39 8.21
CA LEU A 181 11.74 10.95 8.12
C LEU A 181 10.24 10.57 8.16
N ARG A 182 9.47 11.24 9.02
CA ARG A 182 8.04 10.95 9.24
C ARG A 182 7.18 11.92 8.43
N ARG A 183 7.07 11.66 7.13
CA ARG A 183 6.08 12.30 6.26
C ARG A 183 5.00 11.30 5.90
N VAL A 184 3.79 11.54 6.39
CA VAL A 184 2.65 10.62 6.27
C VAL A 184 1.40 11.29 5.68
N ALA A 185 1.56 12.49 5.12
CA ALA A 185 0.48 13.25 4.51
C ALA A 185 0.71 13.38 2.99
N GLY A 186 -0.33 13.05 2.22
CA GLY A 186 -0.30 13.09 0.75
C GLY A 186 0.58 12.03 0.13
N TYR A 187 0.78 12.15 -1.19
CA TYR A 187 1.61 11.24 -1.96
C TYR A 187 3.10 11.48 -1.74
N ASN A 188 3.89 10.40 -1.67
CA ASN A 188 5.35 10.46 -1.59
C ASN A 188 5.99 10.75 -2.97
N LEU A 189 5.68 11.91 -3.56
CA LEU A 189 6.11 12.26 -4.93
C LEU A 189 7.62 12.41 -5.09
N ASP A 190 8.33 12.81 -4.05
CA ASP A 190 9.79 12.81 -3.97
C ASP A 190 10.42 11.42 -4.11
N LEU A 191 9.70 10.35 -3.75
CA LEU A 191 10.17 8.98 -3.94
C LEU A 191 10.05 8.51 -5.40
N LEU A 192 9.49 9.33 -6.30
CA LEU A 192 9.56 9.12 -7.74
C LEU A 192 10.88 9.59 -8.37
N ALA A 193 11.78 10.17 -7.57
CA ALA A 193 13.11 10.51 -8.02
C ALA A 193 13.85 9.28 -8.57
N PRO A 194 14.64 9.42 -9.66
CA PRO A 194 15.55 8.37 -10.09
C PRO A 194 16.43 7.90 -8.93
N THR A 195 16.72 6.61 -8.87
CA THR A 195 17.63 6.06 -7.86
C THR A 195 19.04 6.62 -8.08
N PRO A 196 19.94 6.59 -7.06
CA PRO A 196 21.28 7.18 -7.18
C PRO A 196 22.13 6.66 -8.35
N ASP A 197 21.87 5.43 -8.80
CA ASP A 197 22.47 4.77 -9.96
C ASP A 197 21.76 5.10 -11.29
N GLY A 198 20.80 6.03 -11.29
CA GLY A 198 20.02 6.44 -12.46
C GLY A 198 18.88 5.48 -12.82
N GLY A 199 18.61 4.48 -11.98
CA GLY A 199 17.52 3.54 -12.15
C GLY A 199 16.14 4.13 -11.89
N ALA A 200 15.10 3.36 -12.26
CA ALA A 200 13.72 3.76 -12.01
C ALA A 200 13.34 3.55 -10.52
N PRO A 201 12.51 4.45 -9.95
CA PRO A 201 12.06 4.34 -8.56
C PRO A 201 11.17 3.12 -8.34
N ASN A 202 10.94 2.79 -7.06
CA ASN A 202 9.94 1.80 -6.68
C ASN A 202 8.56 2.45 -6.61
N PHE A 203 7.74 2.28 -7.66
CA PHE A 203 6.41 2.87 -7.74
C PHE A 203 5.43 2.36 -6.67
N ALA A 204 5.70 1.22 -6.01
CA ALA A 204 4.88 0.76 -4.90
C ALA A 204 4.84 1.78 -3.75
N GLN A 205 5.92 2.55 -3.58
CA GLN A 205 6.03 3.54 -2.50
C GLN A 205 5.08 4.73 -2.68
N LEU A 206 4.59 4.96 -3.91
CA LEU A 206 3.56 5.97 -4.17
C LEU A 206 2.19 5.54 -3.63
N LEU A 207 1.92 4.24 -3.56
CA LEU A 207 0.67 3.66 -3.03
C LEU A 207 0.66 3.57 -1.50
N VAL A 208 1.75 3.93 -0.84
CA VAL A 208 1.84 3.96 0.62
C VAL A 208 1.53 5.38 1.09
N GLY A 209 0.42 5.55 1.81
CA GLY A 209 -0.10 6.87 2.21
C GLY A 209 -1.14 7.48 1.26
N SER A 210 -1.62 6.70 0.27
CA SER A 210 -2.56 7.12 -0.77
C SER A 210 -4.03 6.95 -0.40
#